data_AF-A0A497KFR2-F1
#
_entry.id   AF-A0A497KFR2-F1
#
_cell.length_a   1.000
_cell.length_b   1.000
_cell.length_c   1.000
_cell.angle_alpha   90.00
_cell.angle_beta   90.00
_cell.angle_gamma   90.00
#
_symmetry.space_group_name_H-M   'P 1'
#
loop_
_entity.id
_entity.type
_entity.pdbx_description
1 polymer ?
#
loop_
_entity_poly.entity_id
_entity_poly.type
_entity_poly.pdbx_seq_one_letter_code
_entity_poly.pdbx_strand_id
1 'polypeptide(L)'
;MPKLFSTESGLLFILGALIGKIIGATITSYTYINFLFEPGLADIFLEEYTINLVSANLYHIALAAITGTLLVVWKSEDLFD
;
A
#
# COMPACT_ATOMS: atom_id res chain seq x y z
N MET A 1 -8.07 7.93 26.93
CA MET A 1 -8.37 7.63 25.52
C MET A 1 -7.97 6.19 25.26
N PRO A 2 -8.73 5.39 24.50
CA PRO A 2 -8.29 4.05 24.10
C PRO A 2 -6.94 4.17 23.38
N LYS A 3 -5.94 3.33 23.71
CA LYS A 3 -4.61 3.33 23.06
C LYS A 3 -4.71 3.19 21.53
N LEU A 4 -5.81 2.60 21.05
CA LEU A 4 -6.16 2.49 19.62
C LEU A 4 -6.18 3.83 18.87
N PHE A 5 -6.43 4.95 19.57
CA PHE A 5 -6.46 6.30 19.00
C PHE A 5 -5.24 7.13 19.42
N SER A 6 -4.10 6.46 19.67
CA SER A 6 -2.83 7.12 19.95
C SER A 6 -2.13 7.58 18.68
N THR A 7 -1.20 8.53 18.81
CA THR A 7 -0.30 8.93 17.71
C THR A 7 0.48 7.75 17.14
N GLU A 8 0.88 6.81 18.01
CA GLU A 8 1.59 5.60 17.61
C GLU A 8 0.71 4.71 16.71
N SER A 9 -0.53 4.45 17.10
CA SER A 9 -1.49 3.71 16.26
C SER A 9 -1.77 4.44 14.95
N GLY A 10 -1.83 5.77 14.96
CA GLY A 10 -1.95 6.57 13.73
C GLY A 10 -0.75 6.40 12.78
N LEU A 11 0.47 6.43 13.30
CA LEU A 11 1.69 6.21 12.50
C LEU A 11 1.77 4.79 11.94
N LEU A 12 1.41 3.79 12.74
CA LEU A 12 1.33 2.39 12.29
C LEU A 12 0.28 2.23 11.18
N PHE A 13 -0.88 2.86 11.32
CA PHE A 13 -1.90 2.84 10.27
C PHE A 13 -1.37 3.44 8.98
N ILE A 14 -0.73 4.62 9.04
CA ILE A 14 -0.17 5.29 7.86
C ILE A 14 0.91 4.43 7.20
N LEU A 15 1.82 3.83 7.98
CA LEU A 15 2.86 2.96 7.45
C LEU A 15 2.26 1.74 6.75
N GLY A 16 1.28 1.08 7.39
CA GLY A 16 0.56 -0.04 6.77
C GLY A 16 -0.19 0.39 5.52
N ALA A 17 -0.84 1.55 5.53
CA ALA A 17 -1.54 2.12 4.38
C ALA A 17 -0.61 2.38 3.19
N LEU A 18 0.60 2.89 3.44
CA LEU A 18 1.63 3.07 2.41
C LEU A 18 2.06 1.73 1.81
N ILE A 19 2.25 0.70 2.64
CA ILE A 19 2.56 -0.67 2.16
C ILE A 19 1.44 -1.18 1.26
N GLY A 20 0.18 -1.05 1.68
CA GLY A 20 -0.98 -1.47 0.88
C GLY A 20 -1.08 -0.69 -0.44
N LYS A 21 -0.74 0.60 -0.42
CA LYS A 21 -0.69 1.43 -1.63
C LYS A 21 0.35 0.94 -2.64
N ILE A 22 1.55 0.63 -2.16
CA ILE A 22 2.63 0.09 -2.99
C ILE A 22 2.21 -1.27 -3.56
N ILE A 23 1.68 -2.18 -2.75
CA ILE A 23 1.20 -3.50 -3.20
C ILE A 23 0.13 -3.34 -4.27
N GLY A 24 -0.85 -2.46 -4.06
CA GLY A 24 -1.90 -2.19 -5.05
C GLY A 24 -1.32 -1.69 -6.37
N ALA A 25 -0.40 -0.72 -6.32
CA ALA A 25 0.27 -0.22 -7.51
C ALA A 25 1.07 -1.31 -8.24
N THR A 26 1.78 -2.17 -7.51
CA THR A 26 2.52 -3.30 -8.07
C THR A 26 1.59 -4.30 -8.77
N ILE A 27 0.48 -4.69 -8.14
CA ILE A 27 -0.48 -5.63 -8.71
C ILE A 27 -1.12 -5.04 -9.97
N THR A 28 -1.57 -3.79 -9.92
CA THR A 28 -2.21 -3.13 -11.07
C THR A 28 -1.22 -2.92 -12.23
N SER A 29 0.05 -2.64 -11.92
CA SER A 29 1.09 -2.45 -12.95
C SER A 29 1.67 -3.76 -13.47
N TYR A 30 1.31 -4.90 -12.87
CA TYR A 30 1.81 -6.22 -13.29
C TYR A 30 1.43 -6.54 -14.74
N THR A 31 0.32 -5.97 -15.24
CA THR A 31 -0.08 -6.09 -16.65
C THR A 31 1.00 -5.59 -17.63
N TYR A 32 1.84 -4.66 -17.21
CA TYR A 32 2.91 -4.07 -18.01
C TYR A 32 4.30 -4.64 -17.70
N ILE A 33 4.40 -5.69 -16.86
CA ILE A 33 5.70 -6.15 -16.36
C ILE A 33 6.66 -6.62 -17.47
N ASN A 34 6.11 -7.09 -18.59
CA ASN A 34 6.92 -7.48 -19.74
C ASN A 34 7.70 -6.29 -20.34
N PHE A 35 7.15 -5.08 -20.28
CA PHE A 35 7.81 -3.87 -20.80
C PHE A 35 9.08 -3.52 -20.02
N LEU A 36 9.18 -3.93 -18.74
CA LEU A 36 10.39 -3.75 -17.94
C LEU A 36 11.60 -4.48 -18.52
N PHE A 37 11.37 -5.61 -19.21
CA PHE A 37 12.43 -6.46 -19.77
C PHE A 37 12.65 -6.24 -21.26
N GLU A 38 11.81 -5.42 -21.90
CA GLU A 38 11.88 -5.17 -23.33
C GLU A 38 12.72 -3.91 -23.61
N PRO A 39 13.83 -4.02 -24.36
CA PRO A 39 14.72 -2.90 -24.63
C PRO A 39 13.98 -1.73 -25.29
N GLY A 40 13.96 -0.57 -24.61
CA GLY A 40 13.29 0.64 -25.10
C GLY A 40 11.85 0.85 -24.63
N LEU A 41 11.27 -0.10 -23.86
CA LEU A 41 9.91 0.04 -23.31
C LEU A 41 9.89 0.15 -21.77
N ALA A 42 11.03 0.02 -21.09
CA ALA A 42 11.11 0.08 -19.63
C ALA A 42 10.56 1.39 -19.04
N ASP A 43 10.71 2.51 -19.75
CA ASP A 43 10.18 3.81 -19.33
C ASP A 43 8.65 3.80 -19.24
N ILE A 44 7.96 3.05 -20.11
CA ILE A 44 6.51 2.90 -20.11
C ILE A 44 6.05 2.20 -18.83
N PHE A 45 6.76 1.12 -18.42
CA PHE A 45 6.44 0.44 -17.17
C PHE A 45 6.59 1.39 -15.97
N LEU A 46 7.65 2.18 -15.92
CA LEU A 46 7.90 3.12 -14.83
C LEU A 46 6.86 4.25 -14.78
N GLU A 47 6.44 4.75 -15.94
CA GLU A 47 5.39 5.76 -16.06
C GLU A 47 4.05 5.22 -15.55
N GLU A 48 3.62 4.06 -16.06
CA GLU A 48 2.38 3.40 -15.63
C GLU A 48 2.41 3.03 -14.14
N TYR A 49 3.55 2.55 -13.63
CA TYR A 49 3.72 2.27 -12.21
C TYR A 49 3.57 3.52 -11.36
N THR A 50 4.17 4.63 -11.79
CA THR A 50 4.06 5.93 -11.09
C THR A 50 2.61 6.42 -11.09
N ILE A 51 1.94 6.36 -12.24
CA ILE A 51 0.52 6.73 -12.37
C ILE A 51 -0.33 5.88 -11.42
N ASN A 52 -0.15 4.56 -11.43
CA ASN A 52 -0.87 3.65 -10.54
C ASN A 52 -0.58 3.94 -9.06
N LEU A 53 0.66 4.26 -8.72
CA LEU A 53 1.08 4.60 -7.35
C LEU A 53 0.45 5.88 -6.83
N VAL A 54 0.25 6.90 -7.66
CA VAL A 54 -0.36 8.17 -7.22
C VAL A 54 -1.88 8.23 -7.44
N SER A 55 -2.43 7.34 -8.26
CA SER A 55 -3.85 7.35 -8.62
C SER A 55 -4.77 7.19 -7.40
N ALA A 56 -5.92 7.88 -7.41
CA ALA A 56 -7.00 7.67 -6.44
C ALA A 56 -7.83 6.42 -6.80
N ASN A 57 -7.20 5.25 -6.74
CA ASN A 57 -7.82 3.97 -7.07
C ASN A 57 -8.46 3.30 -5.83
N LEU A 58 -9.74 2.90 -5.94
CA LEU A 58 -10.51 2.32 -4.85
C LEU A 58 -9.93 0.98 -4.34
N TYR A 59 -9.38 0.16 -5.24
CA TYR A 59 -8.69 -1.07 -4.86
C TYR A 59 -7.45 -0.79 -4.01
N HIS A 60 -6.67 0.25 -4.38
CA HIS A 60 -5.51 0.67 -3.60
C HIS A 60 -5.91 1.22 -2.22
N ILE A 61 -7.02 1.95 -2.14
CA ILE A 61 -7.57 2.47 -0.88
C ILE A 61 -8.02 1.31 0.02
N ALA A 62 -8.69 0.31 -0.55
CA ALA A 62 -9.11 -0.88 0.20
C ALA A 62 -7.90 -1.64 0.76
N LEU A 63 -6.87 -1.88 -0.07
CA LEU A 63 -5.63 -2.50 0.39
C LEU A 63 -4.95 -1.67 1.47
N ALA A 64 -4.84 -0.35 1.29
CA ALA A 64 -4.26 0.55 2.27
C ALA A 64 -5.00 0.52 3.62
N ALA A 65 -6.34 0.47 3.60
CA ALA A 65 -7.13 0.32 4.82
C ALA A 65 -6.85 -1.03 5.50
N ILE A 66 -6.85 -2.13 4.75
CA ILE A 66 -6.60 -3.48 5.28
C ILE A 66 -5.22 -3.58 5.91
N THR A 67 -4.16 -3.19 5.19
CA THR A 67 -2.78 -3.29 5.67
C THR A 67 -2.49 -2.31 6.81
N GLY A 68 -3.08 -1.11 6.76
CA GLY A 68 -3.05 -0.13 7.85
C GLY A 68 -3.65 -0.71 9.14
N THR A 69 -4.86 -1.26 9.06
CA THR A 69 -5.52 -1.88 10.21
C THR A 69 -4.75 -3.09 10.71
N LEU A 70 -4.26 -3.96 9.82
CA LEU A 70 -3.46 -5.14 10.21
C LEU A 70 -2.21 -4.75 10.98
N LEU A 71 -1.50 -3.70 10.56
CA LEU A 71 -0.27 -3.28 11.23
C LEU A 71 -0.55 -2.70 12.63
N VAL A 72 -1.65 -1.96 12.79
CA VAL A 72 -2.11 -1.49 14.10
C VAL A 72 -2.47 -2.67 15.01
N VAL A 73 -3.26 -3.62 14.51
CA VAL A 73 -3.71 -4.81 15.24
C VAL A 73 -2.54 -5.70 15.65
N TRP A 74 -1.57 -5.90 14.75
CA TRP A 74 -0.40 -6.74 15.03
C TRP A 74 0.48 -6.18 16.14
N LYS A 75 0.53 -4.85 16.29
CA LYS A 75 1.32 -4.18 17.32
C LYS A 75 0.54 -3.82 18.57
N SER A 76 -0.79 -3.92 18.56
CA SER A 76 -1.57 -3.78 19.79
C SER A 76 -1.44 -5.05 20.61
N GLU A 77 -0.71 -4.97 21.73
CA GLU A 77 -0.60 -6.04 22.73
C GLU A 77 -1.99 -6.41 23.32
N ASP A 78 -2.95 -5.47 23.30
CA ASP A 78 -4.27 -5.58 23.94
C ASP A 78 -5.31 -6.47 23.21
N LEU A 79 -5.02 -7.07 22.03
CA LEU A 79 -6.00 -7.89 21.29
C LEU A 79 -5.90 -9.40 21.58
N PHE A 80 -4.84 -9.85 22.25
CA PHE A 80 -4.57 -11.27 22.50
C PHE A 80 -4.36 -11.59 23.99
N ASP A 81 -4.60 -10.61 24.87
CA ASP A 81 -4.68 -10.77 26.33
C ASP A 81 -6.12 -10.90 26.82
#